data_AF-A0A8T3NES8-F1
#
_entry.id   AF-A0A8T3NES8-F1
#
_cell.length_a   1.000
_cell.length_b   1.000
_cell.length_c   1.000
_cell.angle_alpha   90.00
_cell.angle_beta   90.00
_cell.angle_gamma   90.00
#
_symmetry.space_group_name_H-M   'P 1'
#
loop_
_entity.id
_entity.type
_entity.pdbx_description
1 polymer ?
#
loop_
_entity_poly.entity_id
_entity_poly.type
_entity_poly.pdbx_seq_one_letter_code
_entity_poly.pdbx_strand_id
1 'polypeptide(L)'
;LRGIVTAIALSRKTVGAIKQGLFWAFAYNVVLIPVAMGALYPLFGLLLNPVLAAAAMAMSSVSVVTNALRLRGFRRPKDANEILHPSLRSRVGEYAYLVAIALFALGIGAAALVYARPEHAAGMPPGGHEMGRTMVDESMQPAISAAEAGVRAELVAPPAAQPGVPVRLAYQLADLGTSTPLTDVVIGHEQPMHLIVVSRDLGQFQHVHPRPTGAPGEYAVDVQFPMAGTYILYNEFVRSNGQDIVQRDELTVGGPSGSAALAEDRAPKVVGEARISLQGASAIRAGQETSLTFRVEDPRTGEGIGDLQPYLGAPAHAVILSEDAGVFVHTHGEQVGVGTADHDAADEHATGVARYGPEIAIHHTFPAPGLYKLWGQFQDHDGRVITADFVVHAQ
;
A
#
# COMPACT_ATOMS: atom_id res chain seq x y z
N LEU A 1 2.57 -36.97 -44.14
CA LEU A 1 3.80 -36.18 -44.45
C LEU A 1 3.56 -34.66 -44.50
N ARG A 2 2.62 -34.13 -45.32
CA ARG A 2 2.33 -32.67 -45.39
C ARG A 2 1.89 -32.02 -44.07
N GLY A 3 1.21 -32.76 -43.19
CA GLY A 3 0.81 -32.28 -41.86
C GLY A 3 1.99 -31.98 -40.93
N ILE A 4 3.04 -32.79 -40.98
CA ILE A 4 4.26 -32.62 -40.16
C ILE A 4 5.01 -31.35 -40.59
N VAL A 5 5.15 -31.14 -41.90
CA VAL A 5 5.76 -29.91 -42.48
C VAL A 5 4.99 -28.65 -42.06
N THR A 6 3.65 -28.72 -42.04
CA THR A 6 2.80 -27.62 -41.62
C THR A 6 2.94 -27.32 -40.13
N ALA A 7 3.00 -28.35 -39.28
CA ALA A 7 3.15 -28.20 -37.84
C ALA A 7 4.51 -27.58 -37.45
N ILE A 8 5.60 -28.01 -38.10
CA ILE A 8 6.94 -27.46 -37.88
C ILE A 8 7.01 -25.97 -38.31
N ALA A 9 6.41 -25.63 -39.45
CA ALA A 9 6.37 -24.24 -39.92
C ALA A 9 5.56 -23.33 -38.98
N LEU A 10 4.43 -23.81 -38.48
CA LEU A 10 3.61 -23.07 -37.52
C LEU A 10 4.32 -22.89 -36.19
N SER A 11 4.98 -23.93 -35.67
CA SER A 11 5.75 -23.88 -34.43
C SER A 11 6.88 -22.86 -34.50
N ARG A 12 7.69 -22.87 -35.57
CA ARG A 12 8.76 -21.88 -35.79
C ARG A 12 8.24 -20.45 -35.83
N LYS A 13 7.12 -20.22 -36.50
CA LYS A 13 6.51 -18.88 -36.58
C LYS A 13 5.95 -18.42 -35.23
N THR A 14 5.37 -19.34 -34.47
CA THR A 14 4.85 -19.09 -33.12
C THR A 14 5.99 -18.73 -32.17
N VAL A 15 7.07 -19.50 -32.15
CA VAL A 15 8.27 -19.19 -31.34
C VAL A 15 8.88 -17.85 -31.76
N GLY A 16 8.88 -17.52 -33.05
CA GLY A 16 9.31 -16.20 -33.54
C GLY A 16 8.46 -15.06 -32.96
N ALA A 17 7.13 -15.20 -32.97
CA ALA A 17 6.22 -14.21 -32.39
C ALA A 17 6.40 -14.08 -30.87
N ILE A 18 6.62 -15.18 -30.16
CA ILE A 18 6.90 -15.21 -28.71
C ILE A 18 8.21 -14.46 -28.42
N LYS A 19 9.30 -14.77 -29.14
CA LYS A 19 10.60 -14.11 -28.96
C LYS A 19 10.52 -12.61 -29.22
N GLN A 20 9.76 -12.19 -30.23
CA GLN A 20 9.52 -10.78 -30.51
C GLN A 20 8.72 -10.10 -29.40
N GLY A 21 7.64 -10.73 -28.92
CA GLY A 21 6.85 -10.21 -27.81
C GLY A 21 7.66 -10.06 -26.54
N LEU A 22 8.46 -11.06 -26.19
CA LEU A 22 9.35 -11.05 -25.03
C LEU A 22 10.42 -9.97 -25.14
N PHE A 23 11.08 -9.85 -26.30
CA PHE A 23 12.07 -8.81 -26.54
C PHE A 23 11.49 -7.41 -26.33
N TRP A 24 10.29 -7.13 -26.87
CA TRP A 24 9.65 -5.83 -26.70
C TRP A 24 9.25 -5.56 -25.27
N ALA A 25 8.64 -6.53 -24.58
CA ALA A 25 8.27 -6.39 -23.17
C ALA A 25 9.48 -6.00 -22.28
N PHE A 26 10.62 -6.65 -22.47
CA PHE A 26 11.85 -6.31 -21.75
C PHE A 26 12.47 -4.98 -22.21
N ALA A 27 12.49 -4.68 -23.52
CA ALA A 27 13.05 -3.44 -24.04
C ALA A 27 12.33 -2.20 -23.48
N TYR A 28 11.00 -2.24 -23.37
CA TYR A 28 10.23 -1.16 -22.74
C TYR A 28 10.59 -0.99 -21.27
N ASN A 29 10.69 -2.07 -20.49
CA ASN A 29 11.04 -2.01 -19.07
C ASN A 29 12.46 -1.46 -18.85
N VAL A 30 13.44 -1.92 -19.65
CA VAL A 30 14.84 -1.46 -19.57
C VAL A 30 14.95 0.04 -19.84
N VAL A 31 14.11 0.59 -20.72
CA VAL A 31 14.09 2.03 -21.01
C VAL A 31 13.29 2.81 -19.95
N LEU A 32 12.16 2.29 -19.49
CA LEU A 32 11.25 3.00 -18.57
C LEU A 32 11.78 3.05 -17.13
N ILE A 33 12.50 2.03 -16.65
CA ILE A 33 13.02 2.01 -15.27
C ILE A 33 13.98 3.19 -15.00
N PRO A 34 15.03 3.45 -15.81
CA PRO A 34 15.90 4.60 -15.61
C PRO A 34 15.16 5.95 -15.72
N VAL A 35 14.16 6.02 -16.62
CA VAL A 35 13.35 7.23 -16.78
C VAL A 35 12.48 7.48 -15.55
N ALA A 36 11.83 6.44 -15.00
CA ALA A 36 11.06 6.51 -13.76
C ALA A 36 11.94 6.86 -12.55
N MET A 37 13.19 6.37 -12.52
CA MET A 37 14.21 6.74 -11.54
C MET A 37 14.74 8.17 -11.70
N GLY A 38 14.24 8.95 -12.67
CA GLY A 38 14.60 10.36 -12.83
C GLY A 38 15.85 10.62 -13.69
N ALA A 39 16.30 9.67 -14.52
CA ALA A 39 17.46 9.89 -15.39
C ALA A 39 17.30 11.08 -16.37
N LEU A 40 16.07 11.46 -16.70
CA LEU A 40 15.76 12.63 -17.54
C LEU A 40 15.65 13.95 -16.75
N TYR A 41 15.58 13.89 -15.42
CA TYR A 41 15.43 15.05 -14.55
C TYR A 41 16.57 16.07 -14.67
N PRO A 42 17.86 15.70 -14.61
CA PRO A 42 18.96 16.70 -14.63
C PRO A 42 19.13 17.43 -15.97
N LEU A 43 18.64 16.86 -17.07
CA LEU A 43 18.78 17.45 -18.42
C LEU A 43 17.52 18.20 -18.88
N PHE A 44 16.34 17.77 -18.42
CA PHE A 44 15.07 18.26 -18.95
C PHE A 44 14.08 18.72 -17.87
N GLY A 45 14.38 18.53 -16.58
CA GLY A 45 13.48 18.87 -15.46
C GLY A 45 12.20 18.03 -15.43
N LEU A 46 12.19 16.87 -16.10
CA LEU A 46 11.01 16.03 -16.26
C LEU A 46 11.05 14.85 -15.29
N LEU A 47 9.98 14.73 -14.50
CA LEU A 47 9.64 13.55 -13.72
C LEU A 47 8.55 12.77 -14.49
N LEU A 48 8.64 11.44 -14.51
CA LEU A 48 7.71 10.62 -15.27
C LEU A 48 6.31 10.70 -14.63
N ASN A 49 5.33 11.26 -15.35
CA ASN A 49 3.94 11.28 -14.90
C ASN A 49 3.38 9.83 -14.90
N PRO A 50 2.79 9.35 -13.78
CA PRO A 50 2.23 8.00 -13.67
C PRO A 50 1.25 7.64 -14.79
N VAL A 51 0.45 8.61 -15.27
CA VAL A 51 -0.51 8.40 -16.37
C VAL A 51 0.22 8.08 -17.68
N LEU A 52 1.35 8.74 -17.94
CA LEU A 52 2.17 8.48 -19.13
C LEU A 52 2.89 7.14 -19.02
N ALA A 53 3.32 6.75 -17.82
CA ALA A 53 3.90 5.44 -17.54
C ALA A 53 2.87 4.32 -17.76
N ALA A 54 1.66 4.46 -17.24
CA ALA A 54 0.56 3.52 -17.41
C ALA A 54 0.13 3.42 -18.88
N ALA A 55 0.04 4.54 -19.60
CA ALA A 55 -0.24 4.54 -21.03
C ALA A 55 0.86 3.81 -21.83
N ALA A 56 2.13 4.02 -21.50
CA ALA A 56 3.25 3.32 -22.12
C ALA A 56 3.21 1.80 -21.83
N MET A 57 2.86 1.40 -20.61
CA MET A 57 2.70 -0.02 -20.25
C MET A 57 1.49 -0.67 -20.94
N ALA A 58 0.34 0.00 -21.01
CA ALA A 58 -0.84 -0.50 -21.73
C ALA A 58 -0.54 -0.69 -23.24
N MET A 59 0.24 0.20 -23.83
CA MET A 59 0.71 0.10 -25.20
C MET A 59 1.62 -1.11 -25.46
N SER A 60 2.37 -1.59 -24.46
CA SER A 60 3.15 -2.82 -24.56
C SER A 60 2.23 -4.04 -24.79
N SER A 61 1.16 -4.15 -24.00
CA SER A 61 0.17 -5.22 -24.13
C SER A 61 -0.52 -5.20 -25.51
N VAL A 62 -0.91 -4.01 -26.00
CA VAL A 62 -1.49 -3.87 -27.35
C VAL A 62 -0.49 -4.29 -28.44
N SER A 63 0.80 -3.94 -28.30
CA SER A 63 1.86 -4.28 -29.25
C SER A 63 2.13 -5.79 -29.31
N VAL A 64 2.13 -6.45 -28.15
CA VAL A 64 2.31 -7.91 -28.02
C VAL A 64 1.10 -8.66 -28.59
N VAL A 65 -0.12 -8.24 -28.25
CA VAL A 65 -1.37 -8.85 -28.74
C VAL A 65 -1.50 -8.70 -30.25
N THR A 66 -1.25 -7.50 -30.78
CA THR A 66 -1.28 -7.26 -32.24
C THR A 66 -0.20 -8.06 -32.97
N ASN A 67 0.96 -8.29 -32.36
CA ASN A 67 2.00 -9.14 -32.95
C ASN A 67 1.56 -10.61 -33.00
N ALA A 68 0.93 -11.10 -31.93
CA ALA A 68 0.39 -12.45 -31.87
C ALA A 68 -0.71 -12.68 -32.92
N LEU A 69 -1.56 -11.68 -33.17
CA LEU A 69 -2.61 -11.74 -34.18
C LEU A 69 -2.09 -11.93 -35.62
N ARG A 70 -0.82 -11.62 -35.90
CA ARG A 70 -0.18 -11.89 -37.22
C ARG A 70 -0.08 -13.39 -37.53
N LEU A 71 -0.17 -14.25 -36.51
CA LEU A 71 -0.25 -15.70 -36.68
C LEU A 71 -1.57 -16.15 -37.31
N ARG A 72 -2.66 -15.36 -37.21
CA ARG A 72 -3.93 -15.65 -37.91
C ARG A 72 -3.78 -15.63 -39.44
N GLY A 73 -2.82 -14.87 -39.95
CA GLY A 73 -2.48 -14.84 -41.38
C GLY A 73 -1.52 -15.95 -41.82
N PHE A 74 -1.32 -17.02 -41.01
CA PHE A 74 -0.42 -18.11 -41.36
C PHE A 74 -0.87 -18.81 -42.65
N ARG A 75 0.01 -18.78 -43.65
CA ARG A 75 -0.15 -19.54 -44.90
C ARG A 75 0.67 -20.80 -44.81
N ARG A 76 0.06 -21.93 -45.18
CA ARG A 76 0.74 -23.22 -45.22
C ARG A 76 1.87 -23.15 -46.27
N PRO A 77 3.11 -23.53 -45.92
CA PRO A 77 4.21 -23.59 -46.86
C PRO A 77 3.91 -24.63 -47.96
N LYS A 78 4.35 -24.35 -49.19
CA LYS A 78 4.17 -25.26 -50.33
C LYS A 78 5.13 -26.45 -50.26
N ASP A 79 6.34 -26.25 -49.73
CA ASP A 79 7.36 -27.29 -49.54
C ASP A 79 8.29 -26.97 -48.34
N ALA A 80 9.20 -27.91 -48.03
CA ALA A 80 10.18 -27.74 -46.96
C ALA A 80 11.28 -26.71 -47.29
N ASN A 81 11.50 -26.42 -48.57
CA ASN A 81 12.50 -25.45 -49.03
C ASN A 81 12.09 -24.01 -48.68
N GLU A 82 10.79 -23.71 -48.78
CA GLU A 82 10.19 -22.44 -48.36
C GLU A 82 10.35 -22.17 -46.85
N ILE A 83 10.47 -23.21 -46.03
CA ILE A 83 10.72 -23.10 -44.57
C ILE A 83 12.19 -22.75 -44.27
N LEU A 84 13.12 -23.23 -45.10
CA LEU A 84 14.56 -23.00 -44.93
C LEU A 84 15.01 -21.67 -45.57
N HIS A 85 14.39 -21.28 -46.67
CA HIS A 85 14.73 -20.08 -47.44
C HIS A 85 13.50 -19.17 -47.62
N PRO A 86 13.08 -18.44 -46.57
CA PRO A 86 11.94 -17.54 -46.66
C PRO A 86 12.21 -16.41 -47.66
N SER A 87 11.19 -16.07 -48.45
CA SER A 87 11.27 -15.01 -49.47
C SER A 87 11.59 -13.64 -48.86
N LEU A 88 12.30 -12.79 -49.61
CA LEU A 88 12.68 -11.43 -49.16
C LEU A 88 11.46 -10.63 -48.66
N ARG A 89 10.30 -10.78 -49.33
CA ARG A 89 9.03 -10.12 -48.96
C ARG A 89 8.53 -10.54 -47.57
N SER A 90 8.69 -11.81 -47.21
CA SER A 90 8.29 -12.30 -45.88
C SER A 90 9.16 -11.75 -44.76
N ARG A 91 10.48 -11.64 -44.98
CA ARG A 91 11.41 -11.01 -44.04
C ARG A 91 11.13 -9.51 -43.90
N VAL A 92 10.94 -8.80 -45.01
CA VAL A 92 10.62 -7.37 -45.02
C VAL A 92 9.32 -7.10 -44.26
N GLY A 93 8.28 -7.93 -44.45
CA GLY A 93 7.02 -7.79 -43.72
C GLY A 93 7.12 -8.06 -42.21
N GLU A 94 8.12 -8.81 -41.75
CA GLU A 94 8.41 -8.99 -40.32
C GLU A 94 9.12 -7.80 -39.71
N TYR A 95 10.16 -7.29 -40.37
CA TYR A 95 10.87 -6.11 -39.88
C TYR A 95 10.05 -4.82 -39.98
N ALA A 96 9.24 -4.64 -41.04
CA ALA A 96 8.40 -3.45 -41.20
C ALA A 96 7.39 -3.27 -40.07
N TYR A 97 6.84 -4.37 -39.56
CA TYR A 97 5.92 -4.35 -38.42
C TYR A 97 6.62 -3.92 -37.13
N LEU A 98 7.82 -4.47 -36.86
CA LEU A 98 8.61 -4.11 -35.67
C LEU A 98 9.04 -2.64 -35.73
N VAL A 99 9.41 -2.14 -36.90
CA VAL A 99 9.73 -0.73 -37.13
C VAL A 99 8.50 0.17 -36.93
N ALA A 100 7.33 -0.24 -37.41
CA ALA A 100 6.10 0.52 -37.23
C ALA A 100 5.71 0.68 -35.75
N ILE A 101 5.80 -0.39 -34.95
CA ILE A 101 5.58 -0.32 -33.50
C ILE A 101 6.60 0.60 -32.82
N ALA A 102 7.87 0.48 -33.17
CA ALA A 102 8.93 1.31 -32.60
C ALA A 102 8.69 2.80 -32.87
N LEU A 103 8.34 3.16 -34.11
CA LEU A 103 8.02 4.53 -34.51
C LEU A 103 6.75 5.05 -33.83
N PHE A 104 5.73 4.20 -33.68
CA PHE A 104 4.48 4.58 -33.01
C PHE A 104 4.69 4.83 -31.51
N ALA A 105 5.45 3.96 -30.84
CA ALA A 105 5.82 4.13 -29.43
C ALA A 105 6.68 5.38 -29.21
N LEU A 106 7.64 5.67 -30.10
CA LEU A 106 8.42 6.91 -30.08
C LEU A 106 7.54 8.14 -30.28
N GLY A 107 6.57 8.08 -31.20
CA GLY A 107 5.63 9.17 -31.45
C GLY A 107 4.75 9.50 -30.24
N ILE A 108 4.21 8.48 -29.58
CA ILE A 108 3.43 8.65 -28.34
C ILE A 108 4.32 9.20 -27.22
N GLY A 109 5.53 8.67 -27.05
CA GLY A 109 6.49 9.16 -26.05
C GLY A 109 6.85 10.63 -26.26
N ALA A 110 7.07 11.05 -27.50
CA ALA A 110 7.35 12.44 -27.84
C ALA A 110 6.13 13.36 -27.59
N ALA A 111 4.93 12.92 -27.97
CA ALA A 111 3.69 13.67 -27.73
C ALA A 111 3.42 13.84 -26.22
N ALA A 112 3.62 12.78 -25.46
CA ALA A 112 3.53 12.77 -24.00
C ALA A 112 4.50 13.78 -23.36
N LEU A 113 5.74 13.85 -23.86
CA LEU A 113 6.76 14.80 -23.38
C LEU A 113 6.41 16.26 -23.68
N VAL A 114 5.78 16.53 -24.82
CA VAL A 114 5.29 17.87 -25.19
C VAL A 114 4.11 18.28 -24.30
N TYR A 115 3.20 17.34 -24.01
CA TYR A 115 2.01 17.58 -23.18
C TYR A 115 2.35 17.76 -21.69
N ALA A 116 3.43 17.12 -21.21
CA ALA A 116 3.89 17.20 -19.82
C ALA A 116 4.63 18.50 -19.47
N ARG A 117 4.75 19.47 -20.40
CA ARG A 117 5.39 20.76 -20.10
C ARG A 117 4.50 21.63 -19.21
N PRO A 118 5.09 22.35 -18.22
CA PRO A 118 4.34 23.12 -17.22
C PRO A 118 3.43 24.20 -17.81
N GLU A 119 3.73 24.67 -19.03
CA GLU A 119 2.99 25.71 -19.73
C GLU A 119 1.58 25.26 -20.19
N HIS A 120 1.33 23.95 -20.30
CA HIS A 120 0.04 23.39 -20.73
C HIS A 120 -0.80 22.82 -19.56
N ALA A 121 -0.25 22.76 -18.34
CA ALA A 121 -0.92 22.22 -17.16
C ALA A 121 -1.87 23.20 -16.46
N ALA A 122 -1.89 24.47 -16.86
CA ALA A 122 -2.61 25.56 -16.16
C ALA A 122 -4.13 25.60 -16.40
N GLY A 123 -4.76 24.57 -16.97
CA GLY A 123 -6.14 24.66 -17.49
C GLY A 123 -7.08 23.48 -17.25
N MET A 124 -6.73 22.48 -16.43
CA MET A 124 -7.57 21.27 -16.25
C MET A 124 -8.25 21.21 -14.88
N PRO A 125 -9.58 21.01 -14.80
CA PRO A 125 -10.28 20.79 -13.54
C PRO A 125 -9.98 19.39 -12.98
N PRO A 126 -9.94 19.22 -11.65
CA PRO A 126 -9.61 17.93 -11.04
C PRO A 126 -10.83 16.99 -11.12
N GLY A 127 -10.72 15.93 -11.91
CA GLY A 127 -11.74 14.90 -12.00
C GLY A 127 -11.20 13.59 -12.55
N GLY A 128 -11.38 12.51 -11.77
CA GLY A 128 -11.37 11.14 -12.27
C GLY A 128 -10.20 10.26 -11.83
N HIS A 129 -10.41 9.56 -10.71
CA HIS A 129 -9.90 8.22 -10.38
C HIS A 129 -8.42 7.89 -10.67
N GLU A 130 -7.61 7.96 -9.62
CA GLU A 130 -6.28 7.33 -9.56
C GLU A 130 -6.42 5.85 -9.17
N MET A 131 -6.49 4.97 -10.17
CA MET A 131 -6.23 3.54 -10.02
C MET A 131 -4.79 3.28 -10.43
N GLY A 132 -3.99 2.76 -9.49
CA GLY A 132 -2.61 2.35 -9.75
C GLY A 132 -1.56 3.33 -9.24
N ARG A 133 -1.60 3.68 -7.96
CA ARG A 133 -0.34 3.94 -7.26
C ARG A 133 0.38 2.61 -7.15
N THR A 134 1.54 2.51 -7.79
CA THR A 134 2.60 1.63 -7.33
C THR A 134 2.66 1.86 -5.83
N MET A 135 2.34 0.82 -5.04
CA MET A 135 2.74 0.75 -3.65
C MET A 135 4.23 1.08 -3.69
N VAL A 136 4.57 2.31 -3.33
CA VAL A 136 5.89 2.54 -2.77
C VAL A 136 5.86 1.57 -1.61
N ASP A 137 6.69 0.55 -1.72
CA ASP A 137 7.05 -0.27 -0.59
C ASP A 137 7.35 0.74 0.54
N GLU A 138 6.40 0.92 1.46
CA GLU A 138 6.53 1.69 2.70
C GLU A 138 7.47 0.94 3.65
N SER A 139 8.55 0.39 3.09
CA SER A 139 9.61 -0.25 3.79
C SER A 139 10.60 0.82 4.26
N MET A 140 10.69 0.91 5.58
CA MET A 140 11.92 1.16 6.34
C MET A 140 12.40 2.58 6.64
N GLN A 141 11.62 3.64 6.44
CA GLN A 141 11.92 4.89 7.16
C GLN A 141 11.04 4.99 8.40
N PRO A 142 11.61 4.90 9.62
CA PRO A 142 10.82 5.10 10.83
C PRO A 142 10.23 6.49 10.79
N ALA A 143 8.95 6.61 11.18
CA ALA A 143 8.30 7.90 11.30
C ALA A 143 9.14 8.84 12.17
N ILE A 144 9.25 10.08 11.74
CA ILE A 144 10.01 11.11 12.45
C ILE A 144 9.07 11.98 13.28
N SER A 145 9.60 12.62 14.32
CA SER A 145 8.78 13.55 15.10
C SER A 145 8.40 14.78 14.27
N ALA A 146 7.24 15.40 14.56
CA ALA A 146 6.83 16.63 13.88
C ALA A 146 7.91 17.73 13.97
N ALA A 147 8.55 17.88 15.15
CA ALA A 147 9.61 18.85 15.35
C ALA A 147 10.83 18.61 14.44
N GLU A 148 11.27 17.36 14.29
CA GLU A 148 12.37 16.98 13.39
C GLU A 148 11.99 17.17 11.92
N ALA A 149 10.72 16.97 11.58
CA ALA A 149 10.18 17.24 10.24
C ALA A 149 10.03 18.74 9.93
N GLY A 150 10.34 19.64 10.87
CA GLY A 150 10.12 21.07 10.72
C GLY A 150 8.63 21.45 10.74
N VAL A 151 7.79 20.65 11.40
CA VAL A 151 6.35 20.84 11.51
C VAL A 151 5.98 21.15 12.97
N ARG A 152 5.13 22.17 13.15
CA ARG A 152 4.37 22.37 14.37
C ARG A 152 3.05 21.64 14.23
N ALA A 153 2.84 20.61 15.05
CA ALA A 153 1.57 19.91 15.17
C ALA A 153 1.00 20.15 16.57
N GLU A 154 0.06 21.08 16.71
CA GLU A 154 -0.49 21.49 18.01
C GLU A 154 -1.85 20.83 18.25
N LEU A 155 -1.95 20.06 19.34
CA LEU A 155 -3.23 19.52 19.82
C LEU A 155 -4.04 20.62 20.51
N VAL A 156 -5.24 20.87 19.98
CA VAL A 156 -6.28 21.70 20.58
C VAL A 156 -7.35 20.79 21.16
N ALA A 157 -7.46 20.77 22.48
CA ALA A 157 -8.46 20.01 23.22
C ALA A 157 -9.15 20.89 24.28
N PRO A 158 -10.40 20.57 24.67
CA PRO A 158 -11.07 21.26 25.77
C PRO A 158 -10.29 21.13 27.09
N PRO A 159 -10.17 22.20 27.90
CA PRO A 159 -9.36 22.20 29.11
C PRO A 159 -9.89 21.28 30.23
N ALA A 160 -11.13 20.81 30.13
CA ALA A 160 -11.79 19.98 31.14
C ALA A 160 -12.57 18.82 30.48
N ALA A 161 -11.87 17.98 29.72
CA ALA A 161 -12.46 16.76 29.16
C ALA A 161 -12.96 15.82 30.29
N GLN A 162 -14.18 15.30 30.13
CA GLN A 162 -14.80 14.37 31.07
C GLN A 162 -15.02 12.99 30.43
N PRO A 163 -14.91 11.91 31.21
CA PRO A 163 -15.21 10.57 30.72
C PRO A 163 -16.66 10.45 30.24
N GLY A 164 -16.89 9.68 29.18
CA GLY A 164 -18.20 9.44 28.59
C GLY A 164 -18.78 10.62 27.83
N VAL A 165 -18.13 11.78 27.80
CA VAL A 165 -18.56 12.94 27.00
C VAL A 165 -17.72 12.98 25.72
N PRO A 166 -18.33 13.07 24.53
CA PRO A 166 -17.59 13.29 23.30
C PRO A 166 -16.75 14.57 23.37
N VAL A 167 -15.48 14.45 23.03
CA VAL A 167 -14.48 15.51 23.03
C VAL A 167 -14.04 15.73 21.59
N ARG A 168 -14.18 16.96 21.10
CA ARG A 168 -13.61 17.32 19.81
C ARG A 168 -12.13 17.63 19.99
N LEU A 169 -11.28 16.81 19.37
CA LEU A 169 -9.85 17.04 19.27
C LEU A 169 -9.57 17.66 17.90
N ALA A 170 -8.74 18.70 17.88
CA ALA A 170 -8.27 19.31 16.65
C ALA A 170 -6.74 19.41 16.66
N TYR A 171 -6.13 19.19 15.50
CA TYR A 171 -4.72 19.38 15.25
C TYR A 171 -4.53 20.57 14.32
N GLN A 172 -3.73 21.55 14.77
CA GLN A 172 -3.30 22.66 13.94
C GLN A 172 -1.89 22.38 13.43
N LEU A 173 -1.77 22.13 12.13
CA LEU A 173 -0.52 21.80 11.47
C LEU A 173 0.03 23.02 10.73
N ALA A 174 1.26 23.42 11.07
CA ALA A 174 1.94 24.55 10.41
C ALA A 174 3.44 24.29 10.28
N ASP A 175 4.07 24.94 9.29
CA ASP A 175 5.52 24.94 9.16
C ASP A 175 6.14 25.60 10.39
N LEU A 176 7.13 24.95 11.00
CA LEU A 176 7.67 25.35 12.30
C LEU A 176 8.35 26.73 12.25
N GLY A 177 8.97 27.07 11.11
CA GLY A 177 9.72 28.33 10.94
C GLY A 177 8.83 29.51 10.54
N THR A 178 7.86 29.28 9.67
CA THR A 178 7.03 30.34 9.09
C THR A 178 5.65 30.46 9.73
N SER A 179 5.21 29.44 10.47
CA SER A 179 3.83 29.30 10.97
C SER A 179 2.76 29.28 9.85
N THR A 180 3.17 28.98 8.61
CA THR A 180 2.25 28.80 7.49
C THR A 180 1.51 27.47 7.65
N PRO A 181 0.17 27.42 7.53
CA PRO A 181 -0.56 26.16 7.65
C PRO A 181 -0.11 25.11 6.62
N LEU A 182 -0.01 23.85 7.05
CA LEU A 182 0.29 22.73 6.15
C LEU A 182 -0.91 22.43 5.27
N THR A 183 -0.68 22.35 3.96
CA THR A 183 -1.71 22.01 2.96
C THR A 183 -1.30 20.82 2.09
N ASP A 184 -0.22 20.14 2.44
CA ASP A 184 0.42 19.10 1.66
C ASP A 184 0.38 17.72 2.35
N VAL A 185 -0.50 17.56 3.35
CA VAL A 185 -0.84 16.26 3.93
C VAL A 185 -1.59 15.43 2.88
N VAL A 186 -1.16 14.19 2.69
CA VAL A 186 -1.74 13.26 1.71
C VAL A 186 -2.54 12.17 2.40
N ILE A 187 -3.44 11.54 1.63
CA ILE A 187 -4.18 10.37 2.09
C ILE A 187 -3.24 9.14 2.05
N GLY A 188 -3.01 8.52 3.21
CA GLY A 188 -2.38 7.21 3.38
C GLY A 188 -3.42 6.24 3.97
N HIS A 189 -3.44 4.98 3.52
CA HIS A 189 -4.42 3.98 4.01
C HIS A 189 -5.87 4.52 4.10
N GLU A 190 -6.32 5.17 3.02
CA GLU A 190 -7.65 5.79 2.87
C GLU A 190 -7.99 6.99 3.78
N GLN A 191 -7.10 7.38 4.71
CA GLN A 191 -7.31 8.51 5.61
C GLN A 191 -6.17 9.53 5.53
N PRO A 192 -6.41 10.82 5.78
CA PRO A 192 -5.33 11.81 5.79
C PRO A 192 -4.48 11.73 7.06
N MET A 193 -5.02 11.18 8.15
CA MET A 193 -4.36 11.07 9.44
C MET A 193 -4.86 9.85 10.22
N HIS A 194 -3.96 9.23 10.99
CA HIS A 194 -4.29 8.21 11.98
C HIS A 194 -4.00 8.75 13.37
N LEU A 195 -5.00 8.73 14.24
CA LEU A 195 -4.87 9.12 15.63
C LEU A 195 -5.06 7.88 16.51
N ILE A 196 -3.97 7.41 17.08
CA ILE A 196 -3.98 6.33 18.05
C ILE A 196 -4.08 6.94 19.45
N VAL A 197 -5.17 6.62 20.13
CA VAL A 197 -5.46 7.10 21.48
C VAL A 197 -5.38 5.93 22.44
N VAL A 198 -4.40 5.96 23.33
CA VAL A 198 -4.21 4.91 24.36
C VAL A 198 -4.24 5.51 25.75
N SER A 199 -4.81 4.82 26.72
CA SER A 199 -4.62 5.22 28.13
C SER A 199 -3.19 4.93 28.57
N ARG A 200 -2.67 5.66 29.56
CA ARG A 200 -1.29 5.49 30.08
C ARG A 200 -1.06 4.15 30.77
N ASP A 201 -2.13 3.48 31.19
CA ASP A 201 -2.11 2.09 31.67
C ASP A 201 -2.19 1.06 30.53
N LEU A 202 -2.27 1.52 29.28
CA LEU A 202 -2.43 0.73 28.05
C LEU A 202 -3.67 -0.18 28.06
N GLY A 203 -4.65 0.10 28.93
CA GLY A 203 -5.91 -0.64 29.02
C GLY A 203 -6.96 -0.22 27.99
N GLN A 204 -6.92 1.04 27.53
CA GLN A 204 -7.81 1.61 26.54
C GLN A 204 -7.07 1.87 25.24
N PHE A 205 -7.75 1.63 24.13
CA PHE A 205 -7.23 1.83 22.78
C PHE A 205 -8.35 2.29 21.86
N GLN A 206 -8.07 3.32 21.06
CA GLN A 206 -8.92 3.76 19.95
C GLN A 206 -8.03 4.12 18.77
N HIS A 207 -8.48 3.75 17.57
CA HIS A 207 -7.88 4.13 16.31
C HIS A 207 -8.91 4.95 15.55
N VAL A 208 -8.68 6.27 15.47
CA VAL A 208 -9.62 7.22 14.86
C VAL A 208 -8.90 8.09 13.85
N HIS A 209 -9.66 8.80 13.01
CA HIS A 209 -9.10 9.48 11.83
C HIS A 209 -9.52 10.96 11.81
N PRO A 210 -8.66 11.89 12.25
CA PRO A 210 -8.85 13.32 12.05
C PRO A 210 -9.11 13.67 10.59
N ARG A 211 -10.13 14.51 10.34
CA ARG A 211 -10.51 14.95 8.99
C ARG A 211 -10.36 16.46 8.84
N PRO A 212 -10.07 16.95 7.62
CA PRO A 212 -10.01 18.39 7.35
C PRO A 212 -11.29 19.09 7.82
N THR A 213 -11.14 20.21 8.54
CA THR A 213 -12.30 21.02 8.97
C THR A 213 -12.76 22.02 7.92
N GLY A 214 -11.91 22.26 6.90
CA GLY A 214 -12.06 23.33 5.91
C GLY A 214 -11.19 24.55 6.23
N ALA A 215 -10.70 24.69 7.46
CA ALA A 215 -9.65 25.66 7.78
C ALA A 215 -8.28 25.11 7.34
N PRO A 216 -7.40 25.93 6.75
CA PRO A 216 -6.07 25.48 6.32
C PRO A 216 -5.27 24.90 7.49
N GLY A 217 -4.69 23.71 7.30
CA GLY A 217 -3.87 23.03 8.31
C GLY A 217 -4.64 22.43 9.49
N GLU A 218 -5.97 22.52 9.52
CA GLU A 218 -6.77 22.05 10.65
C GLU A 218 -7.46 20.71 10.36
N TYR A 219 -7.22 19.74 11.24
CA TYR A 219 -7.83 18.40 11.19
C TYR A 219 -8.48 18.09 12.52
N ALA A 220 -9.67 17.49 12.52
CA ALA A 220 -10.37 17.23 13.77
C ALA A 220 -11.17 15.93 13.75
N VAL A 221 -11.38 15.40 14.95
CA VAL A 221 -12.14 14.17 15.22
C VAL A 221 -12.82 14.28 16.57
N ASP A 222 -14.02 13.71 16.67
CA ASP A 222 -14.72 13.59 17.94
C ASP A 222 -14.38 12.23 18.55
N VAL A 223 -13.85 12.24 19.78
CA VAL A 223 -13.41 11.05 20.50
C VAL A 223 -14.15 10.98 21.83
N GLN A 224 -14.63 9.80 22.20
CA GLN A 224 -15.22 9.57 23.51
C GLN A 224 -14.22 8.80 24.37
N PHE A 225 -13.88 9.36 25.52
CA PHE A 225 -12.97 8.70 26.47
C PHE A 225 -13.81 7.92 27.49
N PRO A 226 -13.78 6.59 27.52
CA PRO A 226 -14.69 5.81 28.36
C PRO A 226 -14.39 5.95 29.86
N MET A 227 -13.13 6.21 30.21
CA MET A 227 -12.66 6.24 31.59
C MET A 227 -11.83 7.50 31.88
N ALA A 228 -11.78 7.90 33.14
CA ALA A 228 -10.83 8.93 33.58
C ALA A 228 -9.40 8.41 33.49
N GLY A 229 -8.47 9.28 33.13
CA GLY A 229 -7.06 8.96 33.06
C GLY A 229 -6.25 9.90 32.20
N THR A 230 -4.94 9.66 32.18
CA THR A 230 -4.04 10.27 31.20
C THR A 230 -4.01 9.38 29.97
N TYR A 231 -4.24 9.97 28.82
CA TYR A 231 -4.16 9.32 27.51
C TYR A 231 -2.95 9.85 26.76
N ILE A 232 -2.29 8.98 26.01
CA ILE A 232 -1.22 9.29 25.08
C ILE A 232 -1.83 9.22 23.68
N LEU A 233 -1.60 10.27 22.89
CA LEU A 233 -2.14 10.43 21.56
C LEU A 233 -0.98 10.43 20.57
N TYR A 234 -1.01 9.51 19.62
CA TYR A 234 -0.06 9.45 18.51
C TYR A 234 -0.80 9.84 17.25
N ASN A 235 -0.52 11.04 16.74
CA ASN A 235 -1.09 11.56 15.52
C ASN A 235 -0.09 11.39 14.39
N GLU A 236 -0.40 10.48 13.48
CA GLU A 236 0.42 10.09 12.35
C GLU A 236 -0.16 10.63 11.05
N PHE A 237 0.70 11.19 10.19
CA PHE A 237 0.32 11.70 8.89
C PHE A 237 1.50 11.76 7.93
N VAL A 238 1.20 11.61 6.64
CA VAL A 238 2.20 11.64 5.58
C VAL A 238 2.09 12.95 4.80
N ARG A 239 3.24 13.53 4.48
CA ARG A 239 3.33 14.71 3.60
C ARG A 239 3.61 14.31 2.15
N SER A 240 3.27 15.18 1.21
CA SER A 240 3.48 14.98 -0.24
C SER A 240 4.94 14.74 -0.65
N ASN A 241 5.90 15.09 0.20
CA ASN A 241 7.33 14.83 0.01
C ASN A 241 7.76 13.43 0.47
N GLY A 242 6.82 12.60 0.96
CA GLY A 242 7.05 11.24 1.44
C GLY A 242 7.50 11.14 2.89
N GLN A 243 7.53 12.24 3.65
CA GLN A 243 7.81 12.17 5.09
C GLN A 243 6.61 11.61 5.84
N ASP A 244 6.84 10.52 6.57
CA ASP A 244 5.93 9.99 7.59
C ASP A 244 6.25 10.62 8.94
N ILE A 245 5.24 11.21 9.57
CA ILE A 245 5.39 12.09 10.74
C ILE A 245 4.46 11.62 11.84
N VAL A 246 5.00 11.46 13.05
CA VAL A 246 4.24 11.18 14.27
C VAL A 246 4.39 12.32 15.27
N GLN A 247 3.27 12.85 15.75
CA GLN A 247 3.20 13.78 16.88
C GLN A 247 2.66 13.03 18.11
N ARG A 248 3.40 13.09 19.23
CA ARG A 248 3.01 12.49 20.51
C ARG A 248 2.55 13.58 21.48
N ASP A 249 1.30 13.49 21.94
CA ASP A 249 0.72 14.37 22.94
C ASP A 249 0.18 13.58 24.15
N GLU A 250 -0.06 14.28 25.27
CA GLU A 250 -0.75 13.72 26.43
C GLU A 250 -1.99 14.56 26.76
N LEU A 251 -3.12 13.90 27.01
CA LEU A 251 -4.37 14.52 27.43
C LEU A 251 -4.86 13.88 28.73
N THR A 252 -5.20 14.69 29.72
CA THR A 252 -5.82 14.18 30.96
C THR A 252 -7.33 14.38 30.91
N VAL A 253 -8.08 13.31 31.12
CA VAL A 253 -9.55 13.28 31.09
C VAL A 253 -10.06 12.88 32.45
N GLY A 254 -10.88 13.71 33.11
CA GLY A 254 -11.46 13.40 34.43
C GLY A 254 -10.48 13.23 35.60
N GLY A 255 -9.16 13.31 35.38
CA GLY A 255 -8.10 13.15 36.38
C GLY A 255 -6.98 12.24 35.88
N PRO A 256 -5.80 12.24 36.52
CA PRO A 256 -4.68 11.38 36.12
C PRO A 256 -4.96 9.91 36.46
N SER A 257 -4.38 9.01 35.66
CA SER A 257 -4.36 7.56 35.91
C SER A 257 -2.95 7.05 36.22
N GLY A 258 -2.85 5.82 36.73
CA GLY A 258 -1.58 5.12 36.92
C GLY A 258 -0.90 4.76 35.59
N SER A 259 0.36 4.32 35.69
CA SER A 259 1.12 3.74 34.58
C SER A 259 0.74 2.29 34.33
N ALA A 260 1.08 1.78 33.14
CA ALA A 260 0.91 0.38 32.81
C ALA A 260 1.74 -0.51 33.75
N ALA A 261 1.18 -1.67 34.06
CA ALA A 261 1.88 -2.79 34.69
C ALA A 261 1.50 -4.03 33.87
N LEU A 262 2.20 -4.22 32.76
CA LEU A 262 1.87 -5.27 31.81
C LEU A 262 2.28 -6.64 32.36
N ALA A 263 1.46 -7.64 32.06
CA ALA A 263 1.81 -9.04 32.22
C ALA A 263 1.70 -9.69 30.84
N GLU A 264 2.61 -10.62 30.55
CA GLU A 264 2.58 -11.34 29.27
C GLU A 264 1.22 -12.04 29.07
N ASP A 265 0.60 -11.81 27.92
CA ASP A 265 -0.68 -12.39 27.54
C ASP A 265 -0.69 -12.65 26.03
N ARG A 266 -0.38 -13.91 25.69
CA ARG A 266 -0.42 -14.43 24.32
C ARG A 266 -1.68 -15.26 24.06
N ALA A 267 -2.63 -15.28 24.99
CA ALA A 267 -3.81 -16.13 24.88
C ALA A 267 -4.73 -15.65 23.76
N PRO A 268 -5.34 -16.57 22.98
CA PRO A 268 -6.31 -16.19 21.96
C PRO A 268 -7.46 -15.36 22.52
N LYS A 269 -7.88 -14.34 21.78
CA LYS A 269 -9.00 -13.47 22.14
C LYS A 269 -10.23 -13.86 21.33
N VAL A 270 -11.39 -13.94 21.99
CA VAL A 270 -12.68 -14.10 21.30
C VAL A 270 -13.41 -12.77 21.35
N VAL A 271 -13.65 -12.19 20.18
CA VAL A 271 -14.25 -10.87 20.01
C VAL A 271 -15.36 -10.99 18.97
N GLY A 272 -16.60 -10.82 19.40
CA GLY A 272 -17.77 -11.07 18.54
C GLY A 272 -17.79 -12.53 18.08
N GLU A 273 -17.77 -12.73 16.76
CA GLU A 273 -17.80 -14.06 16.12
C GLU A 273 -16.42 -14.56 15.69
N ALA A 274 -15.35 -13.87 16.06
CA ALA A 274 -13.99 -14.26 15.72
C ALA A 274 -13.17 -14.65 16.95
N ARG A 275 -12.33 -15.68 16.78
CA ARG A 275 -11.22 -16.03 17.64
C ARG A 275 -9.93 -15.61 16.96
N ILE A 276 -9.14 -14.77 17.62
CA ILE A 276 -7.87 -14.26 17.12
C ILE A 276 -6.76 -14.87 17.96
N SER A 277 -5.83 -15.56 17.31
CA SER A 277 -4.61 -16.08 17.94
C SER A 277 -3.37 -15.43 17.33
N LEU A 278 -2.30 -15.33 18.12
CA LEU A 278 -1.04 -14.74 17.72
C LEU A 278 0.05 -15.80 17.66
N GLN A 279 0.56 -16.07 16.47
CA GLN A 279 1.67 -16.99 16.22
C GLN A 279 3.00 -16.21 16.10
N GLY A 280 4.12 -16.87 16.33
CA GLY A 280 5.46 -16.25 16.25
C GLY A 280 5.90 -15.48 17.51
N ALA A 281 4.99 -15.27 18.48
CA ALA A 281 5.26 -14.43 19.65
C ALA A 281 6.17 -15.05 20.73
N SER A 282 6.50 -16.34 20.65
CA SER A 282 7.25 -17.06 21.69
C SER A 282 8.78 -16.91 21.63
N ALA A 283 9.32 -16.38 20.53
CA ALA A 283 10.76 -16.34 20.26
C ALA A 283 11.23 -14.95 19.76
N ILE A 284 10.55 -13.88 20.17
CA ILE A 284 10.92 -12.51 19.81
C ILE A 284 12.27 -12.17 20.44
N ARG A 285 13.23 -11.76 19.60
CA ARG A 285 14.55 -11.28 20.03
C ARG A 285 14.69 -9.82 19.66
N ALA A 286 15.09 -8.99 20.61
CA ALA A 286 15.31 -7.58 20.36
C ALA A 286 16.39 -7.38 19.27
N GLY A 287 16.15 -6.42 18.37
CA GLY A 287 17.01 -6.12 17.23
C GLY A 287 16.92 -7.13 16.07
N GLN A 288 16.04 -8.13 16.15
CA GLN A 288 15.77 -9.05 15.05
C GLN A 288 14.36 -8.85 14.50
N GLU A 289 14.25 -8.86 13.17
CA GLU A 289 12.95 -8.88 12.50
C GLU A 289 12.19 -10.13 12.91
N THR A 290 10.97 -9.93 13.39
CA THR A 290 10.06 -11.00 13.80
C THR A 290 8.77 -10.90 13.00
N SER A 291 8.36 -12.01 12.40
CA SER A 291 7.03 -12.15 11.83
C SER A 291 6.05 -12.61 12.90
N LEU A 292 4.99 -11.83 13.08
CA LEU A 292 3.87 -12.17 13.95
C LEU A 292 2.65 -12.42 13.08
N THR A 293 2.05 -13.61 13.18
CA THR A 293 0.89 -13.97 12.36
C THR A 293 -0.35 -14.01 13.21
N PHE A 294 -1.31 -13.16 12.90
CA PHE A 294 -2.66 -13.27 13.42
C PHE A 294 -3.40 -14.34 12.64
N ARG A 295 -4.02 -15.26 13.35
CA ARG A 295 -4.94 -16.24 12.77
C ARG A 295 -6.35 -15.97 13.28
N VAL A 296 -7.29 -15.80 12.36
CA VAL A 296 -8.68 -15.45 12.61
C VAL A 296 -9.57 -16.64 12.28
N GLU A 297 -10.34 -17.11 13.26
CA GLU A 297 -11.10 -18.35 13.19
C GLU A 297 -12.52 -18.18 13.77
N ASP A 298 -13.47 -18.99 13.34
CA ASP A 298 -14.75 -19.14 14.03
C ASP A 298 -14.51 -19.85 15.38
N PRO A 299 -14.89 -19.27 16.53
CA PRO A 299 -14.63 -19.84 17.84
C PRO A 299 -15.39 -21.14 18.13
N ARG A 300 -16.48 -21.42 17.39
CA ARG A 300 -17.36 -22.57 17.55
C ARG A 300 -16.85 -23.75 16.72
N THR A 301 -16.43 -23.53 15.48
CA THR A 301 -15.98 -24.59 14.56
C THR A 301 -14.46 -24.77 14.52
N GLY A 302 -13.70 -23.71 14.82
CA GLY A 302 -12.25 -23.66 14.62
C GLY A 302 -11.83 -23.52 13.16
N GLU A 303 -12.77 -23.26 12.25
CA GLU A 303 -12.46 -23.00 10.85
C GLU A 303 -11.92 -21.58 10.66
N GLY A 304 -10.98 -21.40 9.74
CA GLY A 304 -10.41 -20.10 9.43
C GLY A 304 -11.42 -19.19 8.72
N ILE A 305 -11.47 -17.92 9.13
CA ILE A 305 -12.29 -16.88 8.49
C ILE A 305 -11.46 -16.26 7.35
N GLY A 306 -11.80 -16.58 6.11
CA GLY A 306 -11.08 -16.16 4.89
C GLY A 306 -11.77 -15.07 4.07
N ASP A 307 -12.81 -14.43 4.63
CA ASP A 307 -13.61 -13.39 3.96
C ASP A 307 -13.54 -12.03 4.68
N LEU A 308 -12.43 -11.76 5.37
CA LEU A 308 -12.19 -10.48 6.02
C LEU A 308 -12.13 -9.35 4.99
N GLN A 309 -12.78 -8.22 5.28
CA GLN A 309 -12.77 -7.04 4.43
C GLN A 309 -11.54 -6.17 4.70
N PRO A 310 -11.09 -5.37 3.72
CA PRO A 310 -10.06 -4.36 3.95
C PRO A 310 -10.54 -3.34 4.98
N TYR A 311 -9.83 -3.24 6.10
CA TYR A 311 -9.99 -2.12 7.02
C TYR A 311 -8.99 -1.04 6.62
N LEU A 312 -9.47 0.14 6.21
CA LEU A 312 -8.61 1.27 5.79
C LEU A 312 -7.64 0.87 4.67
N GLY A 313 -8.12 0.11 3.70
CA GLY A 313 -7.31 -0.34 2.56
C GLY A 313 -6.29 -1.45 2.84
N ALA A 314 -6.24 -2.01 4.06
CA ALA A 314 -5.33 -3.10 4.41
C ALA A 314 -6.05 -4.33 5.00
N PRO A 315 -5.46 -5.55 4.90
CA PRO A 315 -5.99 -6.76 5.53
C PRO A 315 -6.18 -6.64 7.05
N ALA A 316 -5.24 -5.95 7.70
CA ALA A 316 -5.29 -5.65 9.12
C ALA A 316 -4.46 -4.40 9.41
N HIS A 317 -4.72 -3.76 10.55
CA HIS A 317 -3.85 -2.77 11.15
C HIS A 317 -3.32 -3.30 12.48
N ALA A 318 -2.08 -2.99 12.82
CA ALA A 318 -1.49 -3.34 14.08
C ALA A 318 -0.79 -2.15 14.72
N VAL A 319 -1.01 -1.97 16.01
CA VAL A 319 -0.29 -1.00 16.84
C VAL A 319 0.54 -1.75 17.87
N ILE A 320 1.80 -1.36 18.02
CA ILE A 320 2.75 -1.91 18.98
C ILE A 320 3.26 -0.77 19.86
N LEU A 321 3.12 -0.92 21.17
CA LEU A 321 3.65 0.00 22.17
C LEU A 321 4.55 -0.73 23.16
N SER A 322 5.69 -0.15 23.52
CA SER A 322 6.43 -0.58 24.71
C SER A 322 5.63 -0.27 25.98
N GLU A 323 5.91 -0.97 27.10
CA GLU A 323 5.23 -0.73 28.38
C GLU A 323 5.27 0.73 28.86
N ASP A 324 6.38 1.43 28.60
CA ASP A 324 6.55 2.85 28.90
C ASP A 324 5.95 3.80 27.84
N ALA A 325 5.40 3.22 26.76
CA ALA A 325 4.88 3.90 25.58
C ALA A 325 5.92 4.82 24.88
N GLY A 326 7.22 4.56 25.07
CA GLY A 326 8.31 5.25 24.40
C GLY A 326 8.53 4.78 22.96
N VAL A 327 8.26 3.51 22.68
CA VAL A 327 8.25 2.92 21.33
C VAL A 327 6.81 2.88 20.85
N PHE A 328 6.54 3.45 19.68
CA PHE A 328 5.28 3.38 18.98
C PHE A 328 5.51 2.90 17.55
N VAL A 329 4.73 1.90 17.15
CA VAL A 329 4.66 1.44 15.77
C VAL A 329 3.21 1.31 15.37
N HIS A 330 2.90 1.83 14.21
CA HIS A 330 1.68 1.56 13.47
C HIS A 330 2.08 0.84 12.18
N THR A 331 1.46 -0.31 11.90
CA THR A 331 1.83 -1.14 10.76
C THR A 331 0.62 -1.88 10.20
N HIS A 332 0.77 -2.44 9.01
CA HIS A 332 -0.28 -3.10 8.26
C HIS A 332 0.00 -4.58 8.11
N GLY A 333 -1.06 -5.37 8.19
CA GLY A 333 -1.01 -6.79 7.95
C GLY A 333 -0.91 -7.12 6.46
N GLU A 334 -0.18 -8.16 6.13
CA GLU A 334 -0.15 -8.77 4.81
C GLU A 334 -0.75 -10.18 4.82
N GLN A 335 -1.36 -10.57 3.71
CA GLN A 335 -1.92 -11.91 3.56
C GLN A 335 -0.82 -12.97 3.50
N VAL A 336 -0.90 -13.99 4.36
CA VAL A 336 0.03 -15.12 4.32
C VAL A 336 -0.34 -16.09 3.19
N GLY A 337 0.67 -16.59 2.46
CA GLY A 337 0.51 -17.71 1.52
C GLY A 337 0.04 -17.34 0.11
N VAL A 338 -0.19 -16.07 -0.18
CA VAL A 338 -0.50 -15.58 -1.52
C VAL A 338 0.73 -14.87 -2.06
N GLY A 339 1.45 -15.50 -2.99
CA GLY A 339 2.38 -14.74 -3.82
C GLY A 339 1.57 -13.63 -4.51
N THR A 340 2.13 -12.44 -4.65
CA THR A 340 1.52 -11.22 -5.24
C THR A 340 0.93 -11.38 -6.65
N ALA A 341 0.85 -12.60 -7.18
CA ALA A 341 0.32 -12.97 -8.49
C ALA A 341 -0.93 -13.88 -8.45
N ASP A 342 -1.32 -14.46 -7.30
CA ASP A 342 -2.46 -15.39 -7.18
C ASP A 342 -3.39 -15.01 -6.02
N HIS A 343 -3.77 -13.72 -5.91
CA HIS A 343 -5.14 -13.49 -5.45
C HIS A 343 -6.02 -14.33 -6.36
N ASP A 344 -6.99 -15.08 -5.84
CA ASP A 344 -8.03 -15.69 -6.66
C ASP A 344 -8.74 -14.56 -7.39
N ALA A 345 -8.18 -14.14 -8.53
CA ALA A 345 -8.66 -13.06 -9.37
C ALA A 345 -10.07 -13.40 -9.88
N ALA A 346 -10.49 -14.66 -9.74
CA ALA A 346 -11.83 -15.14 -9.94
C ALA A 346 -12.86 -14.51 -8.97
N ASP A 347 -12.52 -14.29 -7.70
CA ASP A 347 -13.47 -13.75 -6.70
C ASP A 347 -13.48 -12.21 -6.66
N GLU A 348 -12.32 -11.58 -6.87
CA GLU A 348 -12.24 -10.12 -7.06
C GLU A 348 -12.96 -9.67 -8.35
N HIS A 349 -12.84 -10.41 -9.46
CA HIS A 349 -13.56 -10.07 -10.70
C HIS A 349 -15.07 -10.37 -10.62
N ALA A 350 -15.51 -11.26 -9.73
CA ALA A 350 -16.92 -11.63 -9.59
C ALA A 350 -17.69 -10.69 -8.64
N THR A 351 -17.03 -10.14 -7.61
CA THR A 351 -17.69 -9.35 -6.55
C THR A 351 -17.17 -7.92 -6.40
N GLY A 352 -15.96 -7.63 -6.86
CA GLY A 352 -15.32 -6.31 -6.75
C GLY A 352 -14.83 -5.94 -5.35
N VAL A 353 -14.78 -6.88 -4.39
CA VAL A 353 -14.35 -6.63 -3.01
C VAL A 353 -13.20 -7.58 -2.66
N ALA A 354 -12.03 -7.04 -2.31
CA ALA A 354 -10.89 -7.81 -1.83
C ALA A 354 -11.24 -8.53 -0.51
N ARG A 355 -10.75 -9.76 -0.35
CA ARG A 355 -10.99 -10.60 0.83
C ARG A 355 -9.67 -11.16 1.35
N TYR A 356 -9.55 -11.23 2.67
CA TYR A 356 -8.34 -11.65 3.38
C TYR A 356 -8.63 -12.69 4.47
N GLY A 357 -7.55 -13.25 5.01
CA GLY A 357 -7.56 -14.27 6.05
C GLY A 357 -7.33 -15.68 5.50
N PRO A 358 -7.33 -16.70 6.38
CA PRO A 358 -7.46 -16.58 7.83
C PRO A 358 -6.16 -16.16 8.53
N GLU A 359 -5.03 -16.12 7.83
CA GLU A 359 -3.72 -15.78 8.39
C GLU A 359 -3.20 -14.47 7.79
N ILE A 360 -2.94 -13.50 8.67
CA ILE A 360 -2.45 -12.17 8.33
C ILE A 360 -1.17 -11.92 9.14
N ALA A 361 -0.05 -11.66 8.47
CA ALA A 361 1.24 -11.43 9.09
C ALA A 361 1.55 -9.94 9.21
N ILE A 362 2.24 -9.57 10.28
CA ILE A 362 2.97 -8.30 10.40
C ILE A 362 4.44 -8.62 10.63
N HIS A 363 5.32 -7.74 10.18
CA HIS A 363 6.76 -7.87 10.42
C HIS A 363 7.24 -6.68 11.21
N HIS A 364 7.93 -6.93 12.31
CA HIS A 364 8.43 -5.87 13.17
C HIS A 364 9.76 -6.24 13.83
N THR A 365 10.63 -5.24 13.97
CA THR A 365 11.87 -5.35 14.75
C THR A 365 11.70 -4.61 16.06
N PHE A 366 11.64 -5.36 17.17
CA PHE A 366 11.55 -4.79 18.51
C PHE A 366 12.90 -4.19 18.91
N PRO A 367 13.02 -2.88 19.17
CA PRO A 367 14.32 -2.23 19.29
C PRO A 367 15.07 -2.58 20.59
N ALA A 368 14.36 -2.98 21.65
CA ALA A 368 14.92 -3.29 22.95
C ALA A 368 14.20 -4.46 23.62
N PRO A 369 14.84 -5.16 24.58
CA PRO A 369 14.16 -6.15 25.40
C PRO A 369 13.09 -5.50 26.29
N GLY A 370 11.98 -6.19 26.52
CA GLY A 370 10.89 -5.70 27.36
C GLY A 370 9.50 -6.18 26.94
N LEU A 371 8.49 -5.76 27.71
CA LEU A 371 7.10 -6.03 27.40
C LEU A 371 6.55 -5.01 26.39
N TYR A 372 5.83 -5.53 25.41
CA TYR A 372 5.15 -4.75 24.40
C TYR A 372 3.68 -5.14 24.35
N LYS A 373 2.81 -4.14 24.28
CA LYS A 373 1.38 -4.33 24.01
C LYS A 373 1.11 -4.18 22.53
N LEU A 374 0.37 -5.14 21.97
CA LEU A 374 -0.10 -5.18 20.61
C LEU A 374 -1.62 -5.03 20.57
N TRP A 375 -2.12 -4.30 19.58
CA TRP A 375 -3.52 -4.38 19.14
C TRP A 375 -3.55 -4.70 17.66
N GLY A 376 -4.21 -5.80 17.28
CA GLY A 376 -4.54 -6.12 15.90
C GLY A 376 -5.98 -5.76 15.60
N GLN A 377 -6.23 -5.08 14.47
CA GLN A 377 -7.54 -4.69 13.99
C GLN A 377 -7.86 -5.33 12.64
N PHE A 378 -9.05 -5.90 12.54
CA PHE A 378 -9.57 -6.59 11.36
C PHE A 378 -10.98 -6.10 11.07
N GLN A 379 -11.48 -6.26 9.85
CA GLN A 379 -12.87 -5.99 9.52
C GLN A 379 -13.57 -7.27 9.06
N ASP A 380 -14.70 -7.60 9.69
CA ASP A 380 -15.51 -8.76 9.33
C ASP A 380 -16.34 -8.51 8.05
N HIS A 381 -17.04 -9.55 7.59
CA HIS A 381 -17.91 -9.47 6.41
C HIS A 381 -19.09 -8.49 6.57
N ASP A 382 -19.45 -8.12 7.81
CA ASP A 382 -20.50 -7.14 8.12
C ASP A 382 -19.93 -5.70 8.23
N GLY A 383 -18.63 -5.51 8.00
CA GLY A 383 -17.97 -4.22 8.11
C GLY A 383 -17.63 -3.80 9.55
N ARG A 384 -17.78 -4.70 10.53
CA ARG A 384 -17.46 -4.40 11.94
C ARG A 384 -15.97 -4.56 12.19
N VAL A 385 -15.41 -3.59 12.90
CA VAL A 385 -14.00 -3.64 13.31
C VAL A 385 -13.84 -4.53 14.54
N ILE A 386 -13.04 -5.57 14.39
CA ILE A 386 -12.62 -6.49 15.44
C ILE A 386 -11.25 -6.04 15.93
N THR A 387 -11.10 -5.78 17.23
CA THR A 387 -9.81 -5.43 17.84
C THR A 387 -9.44 -6.49 18.88
N ALA A 388 -8.25 -7.07 18.74
CA ALA A 388 -7.71 -8.05 19.69
C ALA A 388 -6.35 -7.59 20.22
N ASP A 389 -6.15 -7.67 21.52
CA ASP A 389 -4.89 -7.27 22.15
C ASP A 389 -4.07 -8.44 22.72
N PHE A 390 -2.76 -8.25 22.70
CA PHE A 390 -1.77 -9.20 23.18
C PHE A 390 -0.65 -8.46 23.91
N VAL A 391 -0.01 -9.13 24.86
CA VAL A 391 1.22 -8.65 25.48
C VAL A 391 2.31 -9.68 25.21
N VAL A 392 3.37 -9.23 24.55
CA VAL A 392 4.52 -10.04 24.16
C VAL A 392 5.79 -9.56 24.84
N HIS A 393 6.74 -10.46 25.03
CA HIS A 393 8.05 -10.16 25.61
C HIS A 393 9.13 -10.34 24.55
N ALA A 394 9.86 -9.27 24.25
CA ALA A 394 11.09 -9.30 23.45
C ALA A 394 12.29 -9.58 24.36
N GLN A 395 13.09 -10.60 24.03
CA GLN A 395 14.24 -11.04 24.81
C GLN A 395 15.55 -10.37 24.39
#